data_AF-A0A7C0Z087-F1
#
_entry.id   AF-A0A7C0Z087-F1
#
_cell.length_a   1.000
_cell.length_b   1.000
_cell.length_c   1.000
_cell.angle_alpha   90.00
_cell.angle_beta   90.00
_cell.angle_gamma   90.00
#
_symmetry.space_group_name_H-M   'P 1'
#
loop_
_entity.id
_entity.type
_entity.pdbx_description
1 polymer ?
#
loop_
_entity_poly.entity_id
_entity_poly.type
_entity_poly.pdbx_seq_one_letter_code
_entity_poly.pdbx_strand_id
1 'polypeptide(L)' 'MSDLGKLLEGLNVSDRVKSSLFPVSIAIPIVDKELFLGSFQQVCLLDLSGEEGIKKVAVVLLHDE' A
#
# COMPACT_ATOMS: atom_id res chain seq x y z
N MET A 1 9.28 -13.54 9.48
CA MET A 1 9.27 -12.08 9.27
C MET A 1 9.86 -11.77 7.90
N SER A 2 9.18 -10.96 7.09
CA SER A 2 9.67 -10.49 5.79
C SER A 2 10.80 -9.47 5.97
N ASP A 3 11.63 -9.29 4.93
CA ASP A 3 12.74 -8.33 5.01
C ASP A 3 12.27 -6.87 5.12
N LEU A 4 11.13 -6.52 4.51
CA LEU A 4 10.49 -5.23 4.71
C LEU A 4 10.14 -4.98 6.19
N GLY A 5 9.62 -6.00 6.89
CA GLY A 5 9.32 -5.89 8.31
C GLY A 5 10.56 -5.59 9.15
N LYS A 6 11.67 -6.30 8.89
CA LYS A 6 12.95 -6.06 9.58
C LYS A 6 13.50 -4.65 9.32
N LEU A 7 13.38 -4.16 8.09
CA LEU A 7 13.79 -2.79 7.75
C LEU A 7 12.96 -1.74 8.51
N LEU A 8 11.66 -1.95 8.61
CA LEU A 8 10.76 -1.06 9.35
C LEU A 8 11.00 -1.10 10.87
N GLU A 9 11.37 -2.25 11.42
CA GLU A 9 11.78 -2.39 12.82
C GLU A 9 13.10 -1.67 13.12
N GLY A 10 14.03 -1.66 12.17
CA GLY A 10 15.30 -0.92 12.29
C GLY A 10 15.13 0.61 12.29
N LEU A 11 13.97 1.13 11.88
CA LEU A 11 13.65 2.55 11.99
C LEU A 11 13.18 2.85 13.42
N ASN A 12 14.05 3.46 14.23
CA ASN A 12 13.76 3.92 15.59
C ASN A 12 12.85 5.17 15.62
N VAL A 13 11.66 5.05 15.04
CA VAL A 13 10.63 6.10 14.95
C VAL A 13 9.27 5.51 15.29
N SER A 14 8.30 6.37 15.62
CA SER A 14 6.93 5.92 15.92
C SER A 14 6.24 5.28 14.70
N ASP A 15 5.28 4.38 14.95
CA ASP A 15 4.48 3.72 13.91
C ASP A 15 3.73 4.69 12.99
N ARG A 16 3.29 5.82 13.54
CA ARG A 16 2.72 6.93 12.75
C ARG A 16 3.70 7.48 11.71
N VAL A 17 4.98 7.61 12.06
CA VAL A 17 6.02 8.06 11.14
C VAL A 17 6.30 6.98 10.10
N LYS A 18 6.37 5.70 10.48
CA LYS A 18 6.54 4.58 9.54
C LYS A 18 5.41 4.53 8.51
N SER A 19 4.16 4.71 8.97
CA SER A 19 2.98 4.79 8.11
C SER A 19 3.08 5.92 7.08
N SER A 20 3.65 7.07 7.46
CA SER A 20 3.79 8.23 6.57
C SER A 20 4.86 8.09 5.48
N LEU A 21 5.72 7.05 5.56
CA LEU A 21 6.74 6.79 4.53
C LEU A 21 6.14 6.25 3.22
N PHE A 22 4.92 5.72 3.29
CA PHE A 22 4.23 5.12 2.15
C PHE A 22 3.08 6.01 1.71
N PRO A 23 2.82 6.10 0.39
CA PRO A 23 1.69 6.86 -0.12
C PRO A 23 0.37 6.25 0.37
N VAL A 24 -0.57 7.11 0.76
CA VAL A 24 -1.92 6.70 1.23
C VAL A 24 -2.83 6.22 0.10
N SER A 25 -2.43 6.45 -1.15
CA SER A 25 -3.17 6.08 -2.35
C SER A 25 -2.22 5.80 -3.51
N ILE A 26 -2.62 4.92 -4.42
CA ILE A 26 -1.92 4.65 -5.67
C ILE A 26 -2.92 4.71 -6.82
N ALA A 27 -2.45 5.14 -8.00
CA ALA A 27 -3.20 5.03 -9.25
C ALA A 27 -2.57 3.90 -10.08
N ILE A 28 -3.39 3.00 -10.59
CA ILE A 28 -2.95 1.86 -11.39
C ILE A 28 -3.66 1.94 -12.73
N PRO A 29 -2.93 1.92 -13.87
CA PRO A 29 -3.56 1.92 -15.16
C PRO A 29 -4.33 0.62 -15.39
N ILE A 30 -5.47 0.74 -16.08
CA ILE A 30 -6.23 -0.42 -16.57
C ILE A 30 -5.99 -0.51 -18.08
N VAL A 31 -5.41 -1.62 -18.52
CA VAL A 31 -5.12 -1.90 -19.94
C VAL A 31 -5.77 -3.24 -20.28
N ASP A 32 -6.51 -3.31 -21.38
CA ASP A 32 -7.24 -4.51 -21.80
C ASP A 32 -8.14 -5.12 -20.71
N LYS A 33 -8.75 -4.24 -19.89
CA LYS A 33 -9.62 -4.57 -18.75
C LYS A 33 -8.90 -5.25 -17.57
N GLU A 34 -7.57 -5.20 -17.52
CA GLU A 34 -6.77 -5.73 -16.42
C GLU A 34 -5.93 -4.63 -15.76
N LEU A 35 -5.58 -4.82 -14.48
CA LEU A 35 -4.61 -3.94 -13.81
C LEU A 35 -3.23 -4.14 -14.46
N PHE A 36 -2.67 -3.06 -14.99
CA PHE A 36 -1.37 -3.10 -15.62
C PHE A 36 -0.26 -3.13 -14.54
N LEU A 37 0.16 -4.34 -14.20
CA LEU A 37 1.19 -4.64 -13.22
C LEU A 37 2.30 -5.49 -13.87
N GLY A 38 3.55 -5.29 -13.45
CA GLY A 38 4.64 -6.17 -13.83
C GLY A 38 4.49 -7.58 -13.24
N SER A 39 5.20 -8.57 -13.79
CA SER A 39 5.05 -10.00 -13.45
C SER A 39 5.22 -10.36 -11.97
N PHE A 40 5.86 -9.51 -11.18
CA PHE A 40 6.08 -9.70 -9.74
C PHE A 40 5.55 -8.53 -8.89
N GLN A 41 4.72 -7.67 -9.47
CA GLN A 41 4.09 -6.57 -8.75
C GLN A 41 2.75 -7.01 -8.16
N GLN A 42 2.50 -6.58 -6.93
CA GLN A 42 1.24 -6.81 -6.22
C GLN A 42 0.82 -5.51 -5.54
N VAL A 43 -0.50 -5.32 -5.43
CA VAL A 43 -1.07 -4.23 -4.65
C VAL A 43 -1.30 -4.74 -3.24
N CYS A 44 -0.65 -4.10 -2.27
CA CYS A 44 -0.71 -4.50 -0.87
C CYS A 44 -1.23 -3.36 0.00
N LEU A 45 -2.09 -3.68 0.95
CA LEU A 45 -2.38 -2.80 2.07
C LEU A 45 -1.31 -3.01 3.15
N LEU A 46 -0.52 -1.97 3.42
CA LEU A 46 0.46 -1.99 4.51
C LEU A 46 -0.18 -1.41 5.77
N ASP A 47 -0.58 -2.28 6.70
CA ASP A 47 -1.06 -1.85 8.02
C ASP A 47 0.13 -1.69 8.99
N LEU A 48 0.53 -0.44 9.17
CA LEU A 48 1.59 -0.04 10.10
C LEU A 48 1.04 0.77 11.27
N SER A 49 -0.28 0.71 11.52
CA SER A 49 -0.91 1.53 12.56
C SER A 49 -0.68 1.00 13.98
N GLY A 50 -0.35 -0.28 14.12
CA GLY A 50 -0.26 -0.97 15.42
C GLY A 50 -1.63 -1.21 16.07
N GLU A 51 -2.72 -0.82 15.42
CA GLU A 51 -4.09 -0.93 15.92
C GLU A 51 -4.84 -2.06 15.22
N GLU A 52 -5.34 -3.02 15.98
CA GLU A 52 -6.24 -4.05 15.46
C GLU A 52 -7.56 -3.43 14.96
N GLY A 53 -8.11 -4.00 13.89
CA GLY A 53 -9.44 -3.62 13.41
C GLY A 53 -9.61 -3.74 11.90
N ILE A 54 -10.80 -3.37 11.42
CA ILE A 54 -11.14 -3.39 9.99
C ILE A 54 -10.57 -2.13 9.33
N LYS A 55 -9.66 -2.32 8.38
CA LYS A 55 -9.16 -1.24 7.52
C LYS A 55 -10.04 -1.11 6.28
N LYS A 56 -10.28 0.12 5.84
CA LYS A 56 -11.10 0.43 4.66
C LYS A 56 -10.21 1.00 3.56
N VAL A 57 -10.44 0.54 2.33
CA VAL A 57 -9.79 1.05 1.12
C VAL A 57 -10.88 1.50 0.17
N ALA A 58 -10.75 2.71 -0.36
CA ALA A 58 -11.63 3.23 -1.40
C ALA A 58 -11.03 2.92 -2.78
N VAL A 59 -11.88 2.52 -3.72
CA VAL A 59 -11.50 2.29 -5.12
C VAL A 59 -12.33 3.21 -6.00
N VAL A 60 -11.66 3.96 -6.86
CA VAL A 60 -12.30 4.87 -7.82
C VAL A 60 -11.83 4.47 -9.21
N LEU A 61 -12.79 4.21 -10.09
CA LEU A 61 -12.53 4.02 -11.52
C LEU A 61 -12.60 5.39 -12.19
N LEU A 62 -11.46 5.83 -12.73
CA LEU A 62 -11.39 7.04 -13.53
C LEU A 62 -11.55 6.63 -15.00
N HIS A 63 -12.51 7.23 -15.69
CA HIS A 63 -12.64 7.16 -17.13
C HIS A 63 -12.55 8.57 -17.68
N ASP A 64 -11.92 8.75 -18.83
CA ASP A 64 -12.07 9.99 -19.58
C ASP A 64 -13.55 10.08 -20.01
N GLU A 65 -14.15 11.26 -19.88
CA GLU A 65 -15.54 11.52 -20.32
C GLU A 65 -15.69 11.39 -21.84
#